data_AF-A0A2I2KSP8-F1
#
_entry.id   AF-A0A2I2KSP8-F1
#
_cell.length_a   1.000
_cell.length_b   1.000
_cell.length_c   1.000
_cell.angle_alpha   90.00
_cell.angle_beta   90.00
_cell.angle_gamma   90.00
#
_symmetry.space_group_name_H-M   'P 1'
#
loop_
_entity.id
_entity.type
_entity.pdbx_description
1 polymer ?
#
loop_
_entity_poly.entity_id
_entity_poly.type
_entity_poly.pdbx_seq_one_letter_code
_entity_poly.pdbx_strand_id
1 'polypeptide(L)'
;MDIAVYVGDVSGPSSLEESVTAARTAACGGASAVWAAQALGWDSLTLLALVGAAVPEIGLGTGVVPVAQRHPLVLAGQALSVQAAVGGRLTLGIGAGVGAMVGGVFGLPHDQPARRMREYLSVLGPLLRGEAVEHHGETLTAVGQIDLPTTCPPPVLLAALGPHMLRVAGELTDGTVTWMAGPRSLGQHIVPTLTRAARTAGRDDPRVVAGALVCVTDDRDSARGRIAARYALAGQVREYRAVLDREGVGGAQDVAVIGDEDSVARHLRGFADAGVTELAAAPFGTAQEKARTTAVLAGLAPSGARRSRPLTTSDRVAIHELIALHGHLADDRRSEDLALLFTPDAVYDVTAYGLGAVDGLPAIARLHHERPGAQPAGHHVSNIIIDDRPDGTATVRSKGLAVMADGRTGTCLYDDTVTHTDAGWRISHRRVRSPRTD
;
A
#
# COMPACT_ATOMS: atom_id res chain seq x y z
N MET A 1 11.74 -7.89 6.60
CA MET A 1 10.65 -7.16 7.30
C MET A 1 10.30 -5.97 6.44
N ASP A 2 9.03 -5.80 6.09
CA ASP A 2 8.55 -4.66 5.30
C ASP A 2 8.42 -3.41 6.18
N ILE A 3 8.48 -2.22 5.57
CA ILE A 3 8.33 -0.94 6.25
C ILE A 3 7.04 -0.28 5.79
N ALA A 4 6.18 0.05 6.74
CA ALA A 4 4.93 0.76 6.53
C ALA A 4 4.87 1.99 7.45
N VAL A 5 3.96 2.92 7.16
CA VAL A 5 3.86 4.20 7.90
C VAL A 5 2.42 4.45 8.38
N TYR A 6 2.24 4.90 9.62
CA TYR A 6 0.94 5.36 10.09
C TYR A 6 0.59 6.73 9.52
N VAL A 7 -0.65 6.86 9.04
CA VAL A 7 -1.31 8.11 8.66
C VAL A 7 -2.52 8.37 9.57
N GLY A 8 -3.11 9.55 9.47
CA GLY A 8 -4.20 9.97 10.34
C GLY A 8 -3.72 10.36 11.75
N ASP A 9 -4.58 10.18 12.75
CA ASP A 9 -4.45 10.91 14.01
C ASP A 9 -3.50 10.31 15.05
N VAL A 10 -2.78 9.24 14.69
CA VAL A 10 -1.89 8.50 15.61
C VAL A 10 -0.87 9.46 16.23
N SER A 11 -0.20 10.26 15.38
CA SER A 11 0.83 11.22 15.78
C SER A 11 0.29 12.63 16.09
N GLY A 12 -1.03 12.79 16.21
CA GLY A 12 -1.72 14.07 16.43
C GLY A 12 -2.81 14.31 15.38
N PRO A 13 -3.75 15.24 15.61
CA PRO A 13 -4.79 15.57 14.63
C PRO A 13 -4.19 15.89 13.27
N SER A 14 -4.80 15.36 12.21
CA SER A 14 -4.35 15.58 10.84
C SER A 14 -5.53 15.81 9.90
N SER A 15 -5.32 16.61 8.86
CA SER A 15 -6.29 16.77 7.78
C SER A 15 -6.23 15.57 6.82
N LEU A 16 -7.26 15.45 5.97
CA LEU A 16 -7.25 14.48 4.88
C LEU A 16 -6.07 14.72 3.92
N GLU A 17 -5.80 15.99 3.58
CA GLU A 17 -4.71 16.37 2.67
C GLU A 17 -3.34 16.01 3.25
N GLU A 18 -3.15 16.21 4.56
CA GLU A 18 -1.92 15.78 5.26
C GLU A 18 -1.77 14.26 5.23
N SER A 19 -2.86 13.51 5.40
CA SER A 19 -2.84 12.05 5.33
C SER A 19 -2.52 11.54 3.92
N VAL A 20 -3.08 12.16 2.87
CA VAL A 20 -2.76 11.85 1.47
C VAL A 20 -1.30 12.20 1.15
N THR A 21 -0.83 13.36 1.62
CA THR A 21 0.57 13.79 1.43
C THR A 21 1.53 12.82 2.10
N ALA A 22 1.26 12.43 3.35
CA ALA A 22 2.07 11.45 4.07
C ALA A 22 2.10 10.10 3.35
N ALA A 23 0.97 9.65 2.79
CA ALA A 23 0.92 8.42 2.01
C ALA A 23 1.72 8.49 0.71
N ARG A 24 1.68 9.62 -0.01
CA ARG A 24 2.53 9.84 -1.19
C ARG A 24 4.00 9.82 -0.82
N THR A 25 4.38 10.51 0.25
CA THR A 25 5.78 10.50 0.72
C THR A 25 6.22 9.09 1.12
N ALA A 26 5.37 8.32 1.80
CA ALA A 26 5.65 6.93 2.14
C ALA A 26 5.83 6.06 0.88
N ALA A 27 4.97 6.20 -0.12
CA ALA A 27 5.07 5.49 -1.39
C ALA A 27 6.36 5.84 -2.16
N CYS A 28 6.69 7.14 -2.28
CA CYS A 28 7.94 7.60 -2.88
C CYS A 28 9.18 7.09 -2.12
N GLY A 29 9.07 6.96 -0.79
CA GLY A 29 10.11 6.38 0.07
C GLY A 29 10.19 4.85 0.03
N GLY A 30 9.34 4.17 -0.75
CA GLY A 30 9.35 2.71 -0.89
C GLY A 30 8.62 1.95 0.22
N ALA A 31 7.80 2.61 1.04
CA ALA A 31 6.99 1.93 2.05
C ALA A 31 6.00 0.95 1.40
N SER A 32 5.84 -0.24 1.98
CA SER A 32 4.93 -1.29 1.51
C SER A 32 3.46 -0.90 1.66
N ALA A 33 3.14 -0.17 2.73
CA ALA A 33 1.79 0.19 3.10
C ALA A 33 1.73 1.46 3.95
N VAL A 34 0.53 2.04 4.04
CA VAL A 34 0.15 2.95 5.12
C VAL A 34 -0.90 2.33 6.01
N TRP A 35 -0.81 2.65 7.30
CA TRP A 35 -1.75 2.18 8.32
C TRP A 35 -2.56 3.33 8.90
N ALA A 36 -3.85 3.13 9.14
CA ALA A 36 -4.69 4.11 9.84
C ALA A 36 -5.26 3.48 11.12
N ALA A 37 -5.02 4.10 12.27
CA ALA A 37 -5.67 3.72 13.52
C ALA A 37 -6.98 4.49 13.69
N GLN A 38 -7.92 3.90 14.41
CA GLN A 38 -9.19 4.53 14.70
C GLN A 38 -9.39 4.80 16.18
N ALA A 39 -9.57 6.07 16.51
CA ALA A 39 -9.98 6.55 17.83
C ALA A 39 -11.37 7.21 17.71
N LEU A 40 -11.50 8.49 18.08
CA LEU A 40 -12.72 9.29 17.92
C LEU A 40 -12.69 10.24 16.71
N GLY A 41 -11.54 10.38 16.05
CA GLY A 41 -11.37 11.22 14.86
C GLY A 41 -11.79 10.49 13.59
N TRP A 42 -10.87 10.34 12.64
CA TRP A 42 -11.14 9.68 11.36
C TRP A 42 -11.66 8.24 11.53
N ASP A 43 -12.71 7.89 10.75
CA ASP A 43 -13.04 6.50 10.47
C ASP A 43 -11.97 5.91 9.55
N SER A 44 -11.28 4.87 10.03
CA SER A 44 -10.06 4.36 9.38
C SER A 44 -10.33 3.76 7.99
N LEU A 45 -11.46 3.09 7.79
CA LEU A 45 -11.84 2.53 6.49
C LEU A 45 -12.17 3.63 5.48
N THR A 46 -12.93 4.64 5.90
CA THR A 46 -13.26 5.80 5.07
C THR A 46 -12.01 6.58 4.68
N LEU A 47 -11.12 6.85 5.63
CA LEU A 47 -9.85 7.53 5.38
C LEU A 47 -8.99 6.74 4.37
N LEU A 48 -8.83 5.43 4.57
CA LEU A 48 -8.02 4.59 3.69
C LEU A 48 -8.64 4.43 2.29
N ALA A 49 -9.96 4.49 2.14
CA ALA A 49 -10.58 4.53 0.82
C ALA A 49 -10.14 5.78 0.02
N LEU A 50 -10.15 6.95 0.67
CA LEU A 50 -9.75 8.22 0.06
C LEU A 50 -8.24 8.27 -0.21
N VAL A 51 -7.43 7.85 0.76
CA VAL A 51 -5.96 7.75 0.61
C VAL A 51 -5.60 6.75 -0.49
N GLY A 52 -6.24 5.58 -0.50
CA GLY A 52 -6.02 4.53 -1.48
C GLY A 52 -6.39 4.92 -2.90
N ALA A 53 -7.43 5.74 -3.07
CA ALA A 53 -7.78 6.32 -4.37
C ALA A 53 -6.74 7.34 -4.85
N ALA A 54 -6.17 8.14 -3.93
CA ALA A 54 -5.18 9.16 -4.25
C ALA A 54 -3.74 8.64 -4.43
N VAL A 55 -3.45 7.43 -3.92
CA VAL A 55 -2.14 6.77 -3.95
C VAL A 55 -2.33 5.28 -4.35
N PRO A 56 -2.51 4.97 -5.64
CA PRO A 56 -2.91 3.64 -6.13
C PRO A 56 -1.84 2.54 -6.00
N GLU A 57 -0.61 2.90 -5.66
CA GLU A 57 0.55 2.00 -5.56
C GLU A 57 0.77 1.42 -4.15
N ILE A 58 0.30 2.10 -3.09
CA ILE A 58 0.64 1.74 -1.70
C ILE A 58 -0.35 0.74 -1.10
N GLY A 59 0.13 -0.22 -0.28
CA GLY A 59 -0.75 -1.06 0.53
C GLY A 59 -1.51 -0.25 1.59
N LEU A 60 -2.62 -0.78 2.09
CA LEU A 60 -3.46 -0.08 3.08
C LEU A 60 -3.79 -1.03 4.23
N GLY A 61 -3.63 -0.57 5.48
CA GLY A 61 -3.92 -1.38 6.66
C GLY A 61 -4.69 -0.63 7.73
N THR A 62 -5.69 -1.24 8.36
CA THR A 62 -6.31 -0.65 9.56
C THR A 62 -5.59 -1.13 10.81
N GLY A 63 -5.15 -0.23 11.69
CA GLY A 63 -4.41 -0.54 12.91
C GLY A 63 -5.01 0.05 14.18
N VAL A 64 -6.28 -0.17 14.55
CA VAL A 64 -7.27 -1.11 13.98
C VAL A 64 -8.68 -0.54 14.01
N VAL A 65 -9.62 -1.18 13.29
CA VAL A 65 -11.06 -0.94 13.44
C VAL A 65 -11.55 -1.58 14.76
N PRO A 66 -12.13 -0.81 15.70
CA PRO A 66 -12.75 -1.38 16.89
C PRO A 66 -14.08 -2.06 16.55
N VAL A 67 -14.19 -3.35 16.83
CA VAL A 67 -15.38 -4.16 16.47
C VAL A 67 -16.53 -3.99 17.44
N ALA A 68 -16.29 -3.57 18.68
CA ALA A 68 -17.35 -3.46 19.70
C ALA A 68 -18.51 -2.55 19.26
N GLN A 69 -18.23 -1.57 18.40
CA GLN A 69 -19.20 -0.59 17.91
C GLN A 69 -19.91 -1.03 16.61
N ARG A 70 -19.55 -2.17 16.02
CA ARG A 70 -19.97 -2.53 14.65
C ARG A 70 -20.40 -3.99 14.55
N HIS A 71 -21.61 -4.23 14.05
CA HIS A 71 -22.06 -5.57 13.73
C HIS A 71 -21.20 -6.20 12.60
N PRO A 72 -20.86 -7.51 12.64
CA PRO A 72 -20.00 -8.14 11.62
C PRO A 72 -20.55 -8.05 10.20
N LEU A 73 -21.87 -8.12 10.00
CA LEU A 73 -22.50 -7.85 8.68
C LEU A 73 -22.15 -6.46 8.13
N VAL A 74 -22.17 -5.44 9.00
CA VAL A 74 -21.87 -4.07 8.60
C VAL A 74 -20.39 -3.92 8.28
N LEU A 75 -19.51 -4.46 9.14
CA LEU A 75 -18.07 -4.39 8.91
C LEU A 75 -17.64 -5.14 7.65
N ALA A 76 -18.24 -6.30 7.36
CA ALA A 76 -17.97 -7.05 6.13
C ALA A 76 -18.30 -6.21 4.89
N GLY A 77 -19.50 -5.60 4.85
CA GLY A 77 -19.89 -4.70 3.75
C GLY A 77 -18.97 -3.49 3.59
N GLN A 78 -18.56 -2.86 4.70
CA GLN A 78 -17.61 -1.75 4.69
C GLN A 78 -16.24 -2.17 4.17
N ALA A 79 -15.68 -3.27 4.70
CA ALA A 79 -14.36 -3.76 4.33
C ALA A 79 -14.30 -4.19 2.86
N LEU A 80 -15.30 -4.91 2.36
CA LEU A 80 -15.38 -5.33 0.96
C LEU A 80 -15.59 -4.14 0.01
N SER A 81 -16.37 -3.13 0.42
CA SER A 81 -16.51 -1.90 -0.38
C SER A 81 -15.18 -1.16 -0.51
N VAL A 82 -14.42 -1.03 0.58
CA VAL A 82 -13.09 -0.40 0.55
C VAL A 82 -12.12 -1.27 -0.25
N GLN A 83 -12.11 -2.58 -0.04
CA GLN A 83 -11.29 -3.54 -0.79
C GLN A 83 -11.50 -3.41 -2.30
N ALA A 84 -12.77 -3.26 -2.74
CA ALA A 84 -13.09 -2.98 -4.15
C ALA A 84 -12.55 -1.62 -4.59
N ALA A 85 -12.83 -0.56 -3.82
CA ALA A 85 -12.45 0.82 -4.16
C ALA A 85 -10.93 1.02 -4.29
N VAL A 86 -10.15 0.28 -3.51
CA VAL A 86 -8.69 0.39 -3.49
C VAL A 86 -8.00 -0.68 -4.35
N GLY A 87 -8.75 -1.49 -5.10
CA GLY A 87 -8.19 -2.49 -6.02
C GLY A 87 -7.50 -3.65 -5.31
N GLY A 88 -8.08 -4.15 -4.22
CA GLY A 88 -7.62 -5.36 -3.53
C GLY A 88 -6.49 -5.16 -2.53
N ARG A 89 -6.12 -3.91 -2.21
CA ARG A 89 -4.93 -3.56 -1.40
C ARG A 89 -5.19 -3.41 0.10
N LEU A 90 -6.40 -3.67 0.59
CA LEU A 90 -6.73 -3.54 2.01
C LEU A 90 -6.26 -4.77 2.81
N THR A 91 -5.56 -4.53 3.90
CA THR A 91 -5.44 -5.43 5.05
C THR A 91 -6.36 -4.92 6.16
N LEU A 92 -7.35 -5.71 6.54
CA LEU A 92 -8.31 -5.36 7.58
C LEU A 92 -7.77 -5.76 8.96
N GLY A 93 -7.11 -4.85 9.66
CA GLY A 93 -6.83 -5.02 11.08
C GLY A 93 -8.02 -4.62 11.95
N ILE A 94 -8.42 -5.52 12.84
CA ILE A 94 -9.55 -5.35 13.77
C ILE A 94 -9.09 -5.50 15.22
N GLY A 95 -9.89 -5.01 16.17
CA GLY A 95 -9.61 -5.23 17.59
C GLY A 95 -10.84 -5.07 18.47
N ALA A 96 -10.78 -5.64 19.68
CA ALA A 96 -11.86 -5.55 20.66
C ALA A 96 -12.12 -4.12 21.16
N GLY A 97 -11.17 -3.20 20.92
CA GLY A 97 -11.15 -1.86 21.50
C GLY A 97 -10.58 -1.85 22.92
N VAL A 98 -10.35 -0.66 23.45
CA VAL A 98 -9.90 -0.46 24.83
C VAL A 98 -11.10 -0.49 25.75
N GLY A 99 -11.13 -1.39 26.75
CA GLY A 99 -12.30 -1.59 27.62
C GLY A 99 -12.81 -0.31 28.29
N ALA A 100 -11.91 0.58 28.71
CA ALA A 100 -12.27 1.89 29.28
C ALA A 100 -13.04 2.77 28.26
N MET A 101 -12.71 2.72 26.98
CA MET A 101 -13.48 3.42 25.94
C MET A 101 -14.79 2.68 25.63
N VAL A 102 -14.74 1.36 25.46
CA VAL A 102 -15.92 0.55 25.09
C VAL A 102 -17.02 0.70 26.15
N GLY A 103 -16.69 0.49 27.43
CA GLY A 103 -17.65 0.62 28.52
C GLY A 103 -17.90 2.07 28.92
N GLY A 104 -16.85 2.87 29.10
CA GLY A 104 -16.96 4.21 29.69
C GLY A 104 -17.44 5.29 28.73
N VAL A 105 -17.08 5.20 27.44
CA VAL A 105 -17.45 6.21 26.43
C VAL A 105 -18.63 5.75 25.59
N PHE A 106 -18.62 4.50 25.12
CA PHE A 106 -19.69 3.98 24.25
C PHE A 106 -20.84 3.29 25.01
N GLY A 107 -20.66 2.99 26.31
CA GLY A 107 -21.69 2.30 27.11
C GLY A 107 -21.91 0.84 26.70
N LEU A 108 -20.93 0.22 26.03
CA LEU A 108 -21.06 -1.11 25.45
C LEU A 108 -20.47 -2.20 26.36
N PRO A 109 -20.99 -3.45 26.28
CA PRO A 109 -20.39 -4.59 26.96
C PRO A 109 -18.94 -4.82 26.52
N HIS A 110 -18.05 -5.02 27.47
CA HIS A 110 -16.62 -5.27 27.23
C HIS A 110 -16.09 -6.48 28.03
N ASP A 111 -16.98 -7.27 28.63
CA ASP A 111 -16.64 -8.50 29.31
C ASP A 111 -16.22 -9.58 28.31
N GLN A 112 -15.29 -10.45 28.74
CA GLN A 112 -14.84 -11.63 27.98
C GLN A 112 -14.44 -11.32 26.51
N PRO A 113 -13.53 -10.35 26.29
CA PRO A 113 -13.22 -9.84 24.95
C PRO A 113 -12.71 -10.91 23.98
N ALA A 114 -11.96 -11.90 24.45
CA ALA A 114 -11.48 -12.99 23.60
C ALA A 114 -12.60 -13.93 23.13
N ARG A 115 -13.62 -14.18 23.96
CA ARG A 115 -14.79 -14.99 23.58
C ARG A 115 -15.64 -14.25 22.55
N ARG A 116 -15.96 -12.98 22.84
CA ARG A 116 -16.70 -12.10 21.91
C ARG A 116 -15.98 -11.98 20.57
N MET A 117 -14.66 -11.81 20.57
CA MET A 117 -13.88 -11.73 19.33
C MET A 117 -13.88 -13.05 18.54
N ARG A 118 -13.80 -14.19 19.21
CA ARG A 118 -13.90 -15.50 18.55
C ARG A 118 -15.25 -15.66 17.84
N GLU A 119 -16.34 -15.33 18.53
CA GLU A 119 -17.69 -15.38 17.97
C GLU A 119 -17.87 -14.34 16.83
N TYR A 120 -17.28 -13.17 16.96
CA TYR A 120 -17.27 -12.16 15.91
C TYR A 120 -16.56 -12.65 14.64
N LEU A 121 -15.39 -13.26 14.79
CA LEU A 121 -14.57 -13.76 13.67
C LEU A 121 -15.18 -15.00 13.00
N SER A 122 -15.90 -15.85 13.74
CA SER A 122 -16.63 -16.97 13.13
C SER A 122 -17.73 -16.52 12.18
N VAL A 123 -18.20 -15.27 12.32
CA VAL A 123 -19.17 -14.64 11.41
C VAL A 123 -18.48 -13.77 10.36
N LEU A 124 -17.53 -12.91 10.76
CA LEU A 124 -16.87 -11.98 9.84
C LEU A 124 -16.10 -12.71 8.73
N GLY A 125 -15.36 -13.77 9.06
CA GLY A 125 -14.53 -14.51 8.11
C GLY A 125 -15.32 -15.05 6.91
N PRO A 126 -16.39 -15.85 7.14
CA PRO A 126 -17.31 -16.30 6.08
C PRO A 126 -17.91 -15.16 5.27
N LEU A 127 -18.40 -14.11 5.93
CA LEU A 127 -19.01 -12.96 5.24
C LEU A 127 -18.03 -12.26 4.29
N LEU A 128 -16.75 -12.12 4.68
CA LEU A 128 -15.73 -11.54 3.81
C LEU A 128 -15.48 -12.43 2.57
N ARG A 129 -15.64 -13.75 2.67
CA ARG A 129 -15.53 -14.68 1.54
C ARG A 129 -16.82 -14.76 0.69
N GLY A 130 -17.84 -13.97 1.02
CA GLY A 130 -19.14 -13.99 0.35
C GLY A 130 -20.02 -15.18 0.74
N GLU A 131 -19.67 -15.90 1.79
CA GLU A 131 -20.45 -17.04 2.29
C GLU A 131 -21.68 -16.55 3.07
N ALA A 132 -22.81 -17.24 2.91
CA ALA A 132 -23.97 -17.04 3.77
C ALA A 132 -23.66 -17.50 5.20
N VAL A 133 -24.16 -16.76 6.18
CA VAL A 133 -24.08 -17.09 7.60
C VAL A 133 -25.47 -17.13 8.23
N GLU A 134 -25.67 -18.10 9.11
CA GLU A 134 -26.80 -18.18 10.03
C GLU A 134 -26.22 -18.52 11.41
N HIS A 135 -25.91 -17.48 12.19
CA HIS A 135 -25.24 -17.60 13.47
C HIS A 135 -26.15 -17.04 14.58
N HIS A 136 -26.46 -17.88 15.56
CA HIS A 136 -27.23 -17.54 16.76
C HIS A 136 -26.42 -17.90 18.00
N GLY A 137 -25.49 -17.04 18.41
CA GLY A 137 -24.62 -17.32 19.54
C GLY A 137 -24.95 -16.51 20.79
N GLU A 138 -24.08 -16.60 21.79
CA GLU A 138 -24.28 -15.99 23.11
C GLU A 138 -24.19 -14.47 23.09
N THR A 139 -23.33 -13.92 22.23
CA THR A 139 -23.01 -12.49 22.25
C THR A 139 -23.45 -11.73 21.01
N LEU A 140 -23.74 -12.43 19.91
CA LEU A 140 -24.30 -11.83 18.71
C LEU A 140 -25.17 -12.81 17.91
N THR A 141 -26.12 -12.28 17.16
CA THR A 141 -26.88 -13.00 16.14
C THR A 141 -26.61 -12.35 14.79
N ALA A 142 -26.29 -13.14 13.77
CA ALA A 142 -26.05 -12.66 12.42
C ALA A 142 -26.61 -13.65 11.39
N VAL A 143 -27.54 -13.19 10.57
CA VAL A 143 -28.11 -13.96 9.46
C VAL A 143 -28.02 -13.12 8.19
N GLY A 144 -27.35 -13.64 7.17
CA GLY A 144 -27.21 -12.94 5.89
C GLY A 144 -25.99 -13.36 5.07
N GLN A 145 -25.78 -12.66 3.96
CA GLN A 145 -24.63 -12.83 3.06
C GLN A 145 -24.23 -11.46 2.54
N ILE A 146 -22.93 -11.21 2.34
CA ILE A 146 -22.46 -10.03 1.62
C ILE A 146 -21.98 -10.47 0.24
N ASP A 147 -22.78 -10.18 -0.78
CA ASP A 147 -22.48 -10.52 -2.17
C ASP A 147 -21.98 -9.26 -2.90
N LEU A 148 -20.66 -9.10 -2.97
CA LEU A 148 -20.00 -8.00 -3.69
C LEU A 148 -18.99 -8.58 -4.70
N PRO A 149 -18.87 -7.99 -5.91
CA PRO A 149 -17.95 -8.46 -6.94
C PRO A 149 -16.50 -8.06 -6.64
N THR A 150 -15.96 -8.56 -5.53
CA THR A 150 -14.55 -8.45 -5.18
C THR A 150 -13.81 -9.71 -5.60
N THR A 151 -12.64 -9.57 -6.22
CA THR A 151 -11.87 -10.72 -6.70
C THR A 151 -11.20 -11.50 -5.57
N CYS A 152 -10.95 -10.87 -4.41
CA CYS A 152 -10.35 -11.50 -3.24
C CYS A 152 -10.70 -10.75 -1.94
N PRO A 153 -11.09 -11.45 -0.85
CA PRO A 153 -11.29 -10.84 0.46
C PRO A 153 -10.00 -10.18 0.99
N PRO A 154 -10.11 -9.11 1.79
CA PRO A 154 -8.93 -8.54 2.45
C PRO A 154 -8.39 -9.50 3.52
N PRO A 155 -7.07 -9.64 3.68
CA PRO A 155 -6.49 -10.34 4.82
C PRO A 155 -6.94 -9.69 6.14
N VAL A 156 -7.22 -10.49 7.15
CA VAL A 156 -7.66 -10.02 8.47
C VAL A 156 -6.53 -10.17 9.47
N LEU A 157 -6.17 -9.09 10.16
CA LEU A 157 -5.26 -9.14 11.31
C LEU A 157 -6.02 -8.78 12.59
N LEU A 158 -5.67 -9.42 13.69
CA LEU A 158 -6.30 -9.15 15.00
C LEU A 158 -5.32 -8.43 15.92
N ALA A 159 -5.75 -7.31 16.52
CA ALA A 159 -5.00 -6.68 17.59
C ALA A 159 -5.00 -7.57 18.84
N ALA A 160 -3.85 -8.19 19.12
CA ALA A 160 -3.69 -9.14 20.20
C ALA A 160 -2.37 -8.91 20.97
N LEU A 161 -2.50 -8.76 22.29
CA LEU A 161 -1.36 -8.62 23.22
C LEU A 161 -1.35 -9.74 24.29
N GLY A 162 -2.54 -10.10 24.79
CA GLY A 162 -2.71 -11.14 25.81
C GLY A 162 -2.78 -12.57 25.22
N PRO A 163 -2.43 -13.60 26.01
CA PRO A 163 -2.32 -14.99 25.51
C PRO A 163 -3.63 -15.55 24.94
N HIS A 164 -4.79 -15.19 25.52
CA HIS A 164 -6.08 -15.63 25.01
C HIS A 164 -6.42 -15.01 23.65
N MET A 165 -6.15 -13.71 23.47
CA MET A 165 -6.39 -13.04 22.19
C MET A 165 -5.39 -13.48 21.12
N LEU A 166 -4.12 -13.72 21.50
CA LEU A 166 -3.10 -14.26 20.58
C LEU A 166 -3.47 -15.66 20.08
N ARG A 167 -4.10 -16.47 20.92
CA ARG A 167 -4.64 -17.76 20.49
C ARG A 167 -5.75 -17.59 19.46
N VAL A 168 -6.70 -16.69 19.71
CA VAL A 168 -7.77 -16.36 18.75
C VAL A 168 -7.17 -15.89 17.42
N ALA A 169 -6.18 -14.98 17.46
CA ALA A 169 -5.51 -14.48 16.27
C ALA A 169 -4.85 -15.61 15.48
N GLY A 170 -4.04 -16.46 16.14
CA GLY A 170 -3.34 -17.55 15.45
C GLY A 170 -4.29 -18.57 14.83
N GLU A 171 -5.43 -18.84 15.48
CA GLU A 171 -6.41 -19.82 14.99
C GLU A 171 -7.32 -19.29 13.87
N LEU A 172 -7.66 -18.00 13.87
CA LEU A 172 -8.77 -17.47 13.05
C LEU A 172 -8.40 -16.33 12.10
N THR A 173 -7.21 -15.76 12.19
CA THR A 173 -6.81 -14.60 11.36
C THR A 173 -5.51 -14.88 10.61
N ASP A 174 -5.14 -13.96 9.72
CA ASP A 174 -3.89 -14.04 8.93
C ASP A 174 -2.68 -13.53 9.72
N GLY A 175 -2.92 -13.09 10.95
CA GLY A 175 -1.90 -12.64 11.88
C GLY A 175 -2.36 -11.60 12.89
N THR A 176 -1.40 -10.84 13.42
CA THR A 176 -1.61 -9.85 14.46
C THR A 176 -1.10 -8.47 14.07
N VAL A 177 -1.70 -7.44 14.65
CA VAL A 177 -1.18 -6.07 14.64
C VAL A 177 -1.06 -5.58 16.08
N THR A 178 0.13 -5.14 16.47
CA THR A 178 0.42 -4.71 17.84
C THR A 178 0.75 -3.23 17.88
N TRP A 179 0.47 -2.56 18.98
CA TRP A 179 0.81 -1.16 19.19
C TRP A 179 1.60 -1.03 20.50
N MET A 180 2.74 -0.32 20.47
CA MET A 180 3.62 -0.12 21.63
C MET A 180 4.13 -1.42 22.28
N ALA A 181 4.35 -2.47 21.48
CA ALA A 181 5.04 -3.68 21.92
C ALA A 181 6.51 -3.60 21.52
N GLY A 182 7.42 -3.70 22.49
CA GLY A 182 8.86 -3.69 22.23
C GLY A 182 9.37 -5.04 21.72
N PRO A 183 10.61 -5.08 21.19
CA PRO A 183 11.21 -6.31 20.65
C PRO A 183 11.23 -7.48 21.64
N ARG A 184 11.36 -7.22 22.95
CA ARG A 184 11.40 -8.28 23.95
C ARG A 184 10.05 -8.99 24.07
N SER A 185 8.95 -8.25 24.24
CA SER A 185 7.60 -8.80 24.32
C SER A 185 7.18 -9.43 23.01
N LEU A 186 7.60 -8.84 21.88
CA LEU A 186 7.38 -9.41 20.56
C LEU A 186 8.02 -10.79 20.45
N GLY A 187 9.34 -10.88 20.64
CA GLY A 187 10.10 -12.11 20.43
C GLY A 187 9.91 -13.18 21.50
N GLN A 188 9.64 -12.80 22.76
CA GLN A 188 9.54 -13.76 23.88
C GLN A 188 8.10 -14.22 24.16
N HIS A 189 7.09 -13.43 23.77
CA HIS A 189 5.70 -13.70 24.14
C HIS A 189 4.75 -13.70 22.94
N ILE A 190 4.72 -12.63 22.15
CA ILE A 190 3.69 -12.43 21.11
C ILE A 190 3.90 -13.39 19.94
N VAL A 191 5.05 -13.33 19.27
CA VAL A 191 5.34 -14.16 18.09
C VAL A 191 5.29 -15.65 18.44
N PRO A 192 5.97 -16.15 19.50
CA PRO A 192 5.91 -17.58 19.83
C PRO A 192 4.51 -18.08 20.16
N THR A 193 3.70 -17.27 20.87
CA THR A 193 2.33 -17.66 21.24
C THR A 193 1.42 -17.71 20.03
N LEU A 194 1.51 -16.71 19.15
CA LEU A 194 0.73 -16.61 17.92
C LEU A 194 1.06 -17.75 16.96
N THR A 195 2.35 -17.95 16.66
CA THR A 195 2.82 -19.00 15.75
C THR A 195 2.45 -20.39 16.25
N ARG A 196 2.57 -20.65 17.56
CA ARG A 196 2.13 -21.94 18.13
C ARG A 196 0.64 -22.17 17.93
N ALA A 197 -0.20 -21.15 18.15
CA ALA A 197 -1.64 -21.25 17.93
C ALA A 197 -1.99 -21.52 16.45
N ALA A 198 -1.36 -20.80 15.52
CA ALA A 198 -1.53 -21.02 14.08
C ALA A 198 -1.15 -22.45 13.65
N ARG A 199 0.03 -22.93 14.08
CA ARG A 199 0.47 -24.29 13.78
C ARG A 199 -0.42 -25.37 14.37
N THR A 200 -0.94 -25.13 15.59
CA THR A 200 -1.88 -26.07 16.23
C THR A 200 -3.20 -26.15 15.46
N ALA A 201 -3.62 -25.04 14.84
CA ALA A 201 -4.77 -24.96 13.95
C ALA A 201 -4.49 -25.43 12.51
N GLY A 202 -3.28 -25.89 12.20
CA GLY A 202 -2.89 -26.32 10.85
C GLY A 202 -2.80 -25.17 9.84
N ARG A 203 -2.53 -23.94 10.29
CA ARG A 203 -2.40 -22.74 9.46
C ARG A 203 -0.92 -22.38 9.22
N ASP A 204 -0.69 -21.62 8.17
CA ASP A 204 0.63 -21.07 7.83
C ASP A 204 1.16 -20.12 8.91
N ASP A 205 2.46 -19.79 8.82
CA ASP A 205 3.07 -18.86 9.76
C ASP A 205 2.42 -17.46 9.63
N PRO A 206 1.96 -16.88 10.75
CA PRO A 206 1.12 -15.68 10.75
C PRO A 206 1.93 -14.40 10.49
N ARG A 207 1.30 -13.41 9.85
CA ARG A 207 1.86 -12.06 9.70
C ARG A 207 1.90 -11.34 11.06
N VAL A 208 3.00 -10.65 11.35
CA VAL A 208 3.18 -9.87 12.58
C VAL A 208 3.49 -8.44 12.20
N VAL A 209 2.52 -7.55 12.41
CA VAL A 209 2.67 -6.11 12.20
C VAL A 209 2.94 -5.43 13.53
N ALA A 210 4.08 -4.76 13.67
CA ALA A 210 4.43 -4.01 14.86
C ALA A 210 4.31 -2.50 14.63
N GLY A 211 3.33 -1.88 15.29
CA GLY A 211 3.16 -0.44 15.35
C GLY A 211 4.04 0.20 16.42
N ALA A 212 4.90 1.13 16.02
CA ALA A 212 5.86 1.78 16.90
C ALA A 212 5.92 3.29 16.68
N LEU A 213 6.05 4.06 17.76
CA LEU A 213 6.39 5.48 17.70
C LEU A 213 7.87 5.62 17.33
N VAL A 214 8.16 6.45 16.34
CA VAL A 214 9.53 6.68 15.87
C VAL A 214 9.80 8.18 15.84
N CYS A 215 10.91 8.61 16.44
CA CYS A 215 11.30 10.01 16.49
C CYS A 215 12.82 10.12 16.30
N VAL A 216 13.24 10.61 15.12
CA VAL A 216 14.64 10.98 14.87
C VAL A 216 14.90 12.38 15.44
N THR A 217 15.73 12.46 16.48
CA THR A 217 16.02 13.69 17.21
C THR A 217 17.33 13.60 17.99
N ASP A 218 17.98 14.75 18.17
CA ASP A 218 19.16 14.88 19.03
C ASP A 218 18.76 15.16 20.50
N ASP A 219 17.51 15.60 20.73
CA ASP A 219 16.93 15.87 22.05
C ASP A 219 15.97 14.74 22.48
N ARG A 220 16.58 13.63 22.91
CA ARG A 220 15.86 12.41 23.29
C ARG A 220 14.92 12.63 24.48
N ASP A 221 15.34 13.44 25.46
CA ASP A 221 14.57 13.65 26.69
C ASP A 221 13.28 14.44 26.42
N SER A 222 13.35 15.47 25.58
CA SER A 222 12.18 16.23 25.17
C SER A 222 11.18 15.37 24.39
N ALA A 223 11.66 14.53 23.46
CA ALA A 223 10.80 13.60 22.73
C ALA A 223 10.14 12.57 23.66
N ARG A 224 10.90 12.01 24.61
CA ARG A 224 10.37 11.10 25.64
C ARG A 224 9.29 11.76 26.49
N GLY A 225 9.52 13.01 26.92
CA GLY A 225 8.53 13.78 27.68
C GLY A 225 7.22 13.99 26.92
N ARG A 226 7.30 14.35 25.63
CA ARG A 226 6.12 14.52 24.76
C ARG A 226 5.33 13.21 24.59
N ILE A 227 6.02 12.08 24.41
CA ILE A 227 5.38 10.77 24.27
C ILE A 227 4.72 10.35 25.59
N ALA A 228 5.43 10.50 26.71
CA ALA A 228 4.91 10.18 28.03
C ALA A 228 3.63 10.96 28.33
N ALA A 229 3.61 12.26 28.04
CA ALA A 229 2.43 13.10 28.21
C ALA A 229 1.26 12.65 27.33
N ARG A 230 1.50 12.39 26.04
CA ARG A 230 0.44 12.02 25.08
C ARG A 230 -0.16 10.64 25.38
N TYR A 231 0.66 9.68 25.77
CA TYR A 231 0.24 8.29 25.96
C TYR A 231 0.08 7.88 27.43
N ALA A 232 0.04 8.84 28.36
CA ALA A 232 -0.11 8.60 29.79
C ALA A 232 -1.33 7.69 30.11
N LEU A 233 -2.50 8.00 29.56
CA LEU A 233 -3.72 7.22 29.77
C LEU A 233 -3.63 5.83 29.12
N ALA A 234 -3.08 5.75 27.91
CA ALA A 234 -2.90 4.47 27.22
C ALA A 234 -1.99 3.53 28.00
N GLY A 235 -0.93 4.05 28.64
CA GLY A 235 -0.04 3.27 29.49
C GLY A 235 -0.70 2.72 30.77
N GLN A 236 -1.85 3.26 31.20
CA GLN A 236 -2.58 2.78 32.38
C GLN A 236 -3.61 1.69 32.04
N VAL A 237 -3.94 1.52 30.75
CA VAL A 237 -4.83 0.46 30.28
C VAL A 237 -4.17 -0.90 30.54
N ARG A 238 -4.91 -1.81 31.16
CA ARG A 238 -4.43 -3.11 31.64
C ARG A 238 -3.66 -3.89 30.58
N GLU A 239 -4.14 -3.91 29.35
CA GLU A 239 -3.56 -4.66 28.24
C GLU A 239 -2.19 -4.10 27.83
N TYR A 240 -2.06 -2.78 27.70
CA TYR A 240 -0.80 -2.13 27.39
C TYR A 240 0.17 -2.21 28.57
N ARG A 241 -0.32 -2.04 29.80
CA ARG A 241 0.47 -2.18 31.02
C ARG A 241 1.14 -3.55 31.10
N ALA A 242 0.40 -4.62 30.85
CA ALA A 242 0.94 -5.98 30.85
C ALA A 242 2.04 -6.23 29.79
N VAL A 243 2.08 -5.45 28.71
CA VAL A 243 3.17 -5.49 27.72
C VAL A 243 4.36 -4.68 28.19
N LEU A 244 4.13 -3.46 28.70
CA LEU A 244 5.20 -2.62 29.27
C LEU A 244 5.90 -3.30 30.45
N ASP A 245 5.16 -4.02 31.30
CA ASP A 245 5.72 -4.78 32.41
C ASP A 245 6.62 -5.95 31.93
N ARG A 246 6.30 -6.56 30.78
CA ARG A 246 7.15 -7.60 30.15
C ARG A 246 8.43 -7.02 29.55
N GLU A 247 8.37 -5.79 29.05
CA GLU A 247 9.57 -5.04 28.66
C GLU A 247 10.42 -4.63 29.86
N GLY A 248 9.80 -4.51 31.04
CA GLY A 248 10.44 -4.01 32.27
C GLY A 248 10.52 -2.48 32.30
N VAL A 249 9.54 -1.78 31.71
CA VAL A 249 9.57 -0.33 31.53
C VAL A 249 8.35 0.39 32.12
N GLY A 250 8.50 1.70 32.34
CA GLY A 250 7.49 2.52 33.02
C GLY A 250 6.37 3.03 32.11
N GLY A 251 6.67 3.32 30.84
CA GLY A 251 5.69 3.91 29.93
C GLY A 251 6.00 3.75 28.44
N ALA A 252 5.10 4.28 27.62
CA ALA A 252 5.20 4.20 26.16
C ALA A 252 6.48 4.83 25.60
N GLN A 253 7.01 5.87 26.26
CA GLN A 253 8.27 6.51 25.89
C GLN A 253 9.49 5.58 25.97
N ASP A 254 9.41 4.49 26.71
CA ASP A 254 10.49 3.53 26.90
C ASP A 254 10.52 2.42 25.84
N VAL A 255 9.40 2.22 25.13
CA VAL A 255 9.30 1.32 23.97
C VAL A 255 9.30 2.07 22.64
N ALA A 256 9.21 3.40 22.68
CA ALA A 256 9.33 4.26 21.50
C ALA A 256 10.77 4.24 20.97
N VAL A 257 10.91 4.32 19.64
CA VAL A 257 12.20 4.34 18.97
C VAL A 257 12.65 5.79 18.80
N ILE A 258 13.56 6.23 19.68
CA ILE A 258 14.01 7.62 19.76
C ILE A 258 15.53 7.69 19.70
N GLY A 259 16.07 8.58 18.87
CA GLY A 259 17.50 8.86 18.80
C GLY A 259 17.90 9.54 17.50
N ASP A 260 19.19 9.63 17.24
CA ASP A 260 19.73 10.00 15.92
C ASP A 260 19.40 8.94 14.85
N GLU A 261 19.70 9.27 13.59
CA GLU A 261 19.43 8.45 12.42
C GLU A 261 19.97 7.01 12.56
N ASP A 262 21.22 6.87 13.00
CA ASP A 262 21.90 5.58 13.14
C ASP A 262 21.31 4.74 14.27
N SER A 263 21.01 5.38 15.40
CA SER A 263 20.39 4.74 16.55
C SER A 263 18.97 4.26 16.23
N VAL A 264 18.18 5.08 15.54
CA VAL A 264 16.84 4.70 15.09
C VAL A 264 16.92 3.53 14.12
N ALA A 265 17.75 3.61 13.08
CA ALA A 265 17.91 2.54 12.10
C ALA A 265 18.32 1.21 12.76
N ARG A 266 19.22 1.24 13.75
CA ARG A 266 19.63 0.05 14.51
C ARG A 266 18.49 -0.53 15.35
N HIS A 267 17.74 0.31 16.07
CA HIS A 267 16.61 -0.14 16.87
C HIS A 267 15.50 -0.76 16.02
N LEU A 268 15.23 -0.20 14.83
CA LEU A 268 14.23 -0.75 13.91
C LEU A 268 14.59 -2.15 13.41
N ARG A 269 15.88 -2.47 13.21
CA ARG A 269 16.32 -3.82 12.85
C ARG A 269 16.00 -4.86 13.94
N GLY A 270 16.02 -4.46 15.22
CA GLY A 270 15.68 -5.36 16.33
C GLY A 270 14.24 -5.89 16.31
N PHE A 271 13.32 -5.22 15.62
CA PHE A 271 11.96 -5.76 15.40
C PHE A 271 11.98 -6.98 14.47
N ALA A 272 12.81 -6.98 13.42
CA ALA A 272 12.94 -8.12 12.53
C ALA A 272 13.50 -9.34 13.27
N ASP A 273 14.50 -9.14 14.13
CA ASP A 273 15.07 -10.20 14.98
C ASP A 273 14.04 -10.78 15.97
N ALA A 274 13.04 -9.96 16.36
CA ALA A 274 11.92 -10.38 17.20
C ALA A 274 10.81 -11.12 16.44
N GLY A 275 10.98 -11.38 15.13
CA GLY A 275 10.02 -12.08 14.29
C GLY A 275 8.92 -11.21 13.69
N VAL A 276 9.10 -9.89 13.66
CA VAL A 276 8.17 -8.97 13.01
C VAL A 276 8.30 -9.07 11.49
N THR A 277 7.17 -9.25 10.81
CA THR A 277 7.14 -9.33 9.34
C THR A 277 7.00 -7.96 8.69
N GLU A 278 6.33 -7.02 9.36
CA GLU A 278 6.19 -5.62 8.90
C GLU A 278 6.18 -4.66 10.09
N LEU A 279 6.93 -3.56 9.97
CA LEU A 279 6.93 -2.48 10.94
C LEU A 279 6.04 -1.34 10.43
N ALA A 280 4.99 -1.00 11.17
CA ALA A 280 4.17 0.19 10.92
C ALA A 280 4.67 1.37 11.78
N ALA A 281 5.60 2.15 11.25
CA ALA A 281 6.20 3.27 11.96
C ALA A 281 5.24 4.47 12.04
N ALA A 282 5.13 5.09 13.21
CA ALA A 282 4.41 6.34 13.41
C ALA A 282 5.40 7.48 13.71
N PRO A 283 5.78 8.28 12.69
CA PRO A 283 6.65 9.44 12.88
C PRO A 283 6.06 10.41 13.91
N PHE A 284 6.81 10.70 14.96
CA PHE A 284 6.40 11.53 16.08
C PHE A 284 7.35 12.70 16.29
N GLY A 285 6.83 13.83 16.79
CA GLY A 285 7.61 15.02 17.07
C GLY A 285 7.23 16.23 16.22
N THR A 286 8.16 17.18 16.11
CA THR A 286 8.05 18.39 15.28
C THR A 286 8.05 18.04 13.79
N ALA A 287 7.73 19.00 12.93
CA ALA A 287 7.81 18.80 11.48
C ALA A 287 9.21 18.37 11.01
N GLN A 288 10.26 18.93 11.61
CA GLN A 288 11.65 18.57 11.30
C GLN A 288 12.00 17.15 11.76
N GLU A 289 11.60 16.76 12.98
CA GLU A 289 11.81 15.40 13.50
C GLU A 289 11.06 14.36 12.65
N LYS A 290 9.82 14.67 12.25
CA LYS A 290 9.03 13.83 11.35
C LYS A 290 9.70 13.69 9.97
N ALA A 291 10.20 14.78 9.39
CA ALA A 291 10.91 14.74 8.12
C ALA A 291 12.20 13.89 8.18
N ARG A 292 13.02 14.06 9.22
CA ARG A 292 14.20 13.21 9.48
C ARG A 292 13.81 11.75 9.63
N THR A 293 12.74 11.47 10.38
CA THR A 293 12.22 10.11 10.56
C THR A 293 11.80 9.48 9.24
N THR A 294 11.06 10.21 8.41
CA THR A 294 10.63 9.75 7.09
C THR A 294 11.83 9.44 6.18
N ALA A 295 12.89 10.25 6.22
CA ALA A 295 14.11 10.00 5.44
C ALA A 295 14.82 8.69 5.87
N VAL A 296 14.91 8.43 7.19
CA VAL A 296 15.47 7.17 7.70
C VAL A 296 14.62 5.97 7.28
N LEU A 297 13.28 6.08 7.38
CA LEU A 297 12.37 5.00 6.97
C LEU A 297 12.49 4.69 5.48
N ALA A 298 12.63 5.72 4.63
CA ALA A 298 12.83 5.54 3.19
C ALA A 298 14.14 4.81 2.86
N GLY A 299 15.21 5.05 3.62
CA GLY A 299 16.48 4.35 3.47
C GLY A 299 16.46 2.88 3.93
N LEU A 300 15.45 2.47 4.71
CA LEU A 300 15.28 1.11 5.21
C LEU A 300 14.31 0.28 4.38
N ALA A 301 13.47 0.92 3.57
CA ALA A 301 12.59 0.23 2.64
C ALA A 301 13.43 -0.56 1.62
N PRO A 302 13.09 -1.83 1.32
CA PRO A 302 13.84 -2.61 0.35
C PRO A 302 13.84 -1.90 -1.01
N SER A 303 15.01 -1.52 -1.51
CA SER A 303 15.18 -0.76 -2.77
C SER A 303 14.81 -1.55 -4.04
N GLY A 304 14.21 -2.73 -3.91
CA GLY A 304 13.97 -3.67 -5.01
C GLY A 304 12.56 -4.25 -5.10
N ALA A 305 11.60 -3.78 -4.30
CA ALA A 305 10.24 -4.31 -4.32
C ALA A 305 9.21 -3.28 -4.82
N ARG A 306 9.42 -2.74 -6.03
CA ARG A 306 8.24 -2.44 -6.86
C ARG A 306 7.64 -3.80 -7.18
N ARG A 307 6.76 -4.31 -6.30
CA ARG A 307 5.99 -5.52 -6.58
C ARG A 307 5.33 -5.29 -7.95
N SER A 308 5.59 -6.20 -8.89
CA SER A 308 4.99 -6.22 -10.21
C SER A 308 3.47 -6.14 -10.05
N ARG A 309 2.92 -4.94 -10.24
CA ARG A 309 1.50 -4.68 -10.02
C ARG A 309 0.80 -4.69 -11.36
N PRO A 310 -0.34 -5.39 -11.48
CA PRO A 310 -1.17 -5.35 -12.66
C PRO A 310 -1.47 -3.90 -13.09
N LEU A 311 -1.36 -3.60 -14.38
CA LEU A 311 -1.76 -2.30 -14.94
C LEU A 311 -3.21 -1.97 -14.56
N THR A 312 -3.43 -0.79 -13.98
CA THR A 312 -4.79 -0.29 -13.70
C THR A 312 -5.49 0.19 -14.96
N THR A 313 -6.80 0.44 -14.84
CA THR A 313 -7.55 1.17 -15.85
C THR A 313 -6.92 2.54 -16.16
N SER A 314 -6.44 3.27 -15.14
CA SER A 314 -5.78 4.56 -15.33
C SER A 314 -4.47 4.42 -16.11
N ASP A 315 -3.65 3.41 -15.77
CA ASP A 315 -2.41 3.11 -16.51
C ASP A 315 -2.71 2.80 -17.97
N ARG A 316 -3.74 1.99 -18.23
CA ARG A 316 -4.16 1.65 -19.59
C ARG A 316 -4.60 2.90 -20.37
N VAL A 317 -5.40 3.79 -19.77
CA VAL A 317 -5.80 5.06 -20.41
C VAL A 317 -4.58 5.93 -20.72
N ALA A 318 -3.67 6.11 -19.75
CA ALA A 318 -2.46 6.90 -19.95
C ALA A 318 -1.55 6.33 -21.05
N ILE A 319 -1.41 5.01 -21.14
CA ILE A 319 -0.68 4.34 -22.22
C ILE A 319 -1.41 4.54 -23.56
N HIS A 320 -2.74 4.46 -23.60
CA HIS A 320 -3.50 4.76 -24.81
C HIS A 320 -3.26 6.18 -25.32
N GLU A 321 -3.29 7.19 -24.43
CA GLU A 321 -2.99 8.59 -24.76
C GLU A 321 -1.53 8.77 -25.21
N LEU A 322 -0.58 8.14 -24.53
CA LEU A 322 0.83 8.15 -24.89
C LEU A 322 1.05 7.65 -26.33
N ILE A 323 0.42 6.52 -26.68
CA ILE A 323 0.55 5.93 -28.02
C ILE A 323 -0.12 6.82 -29.08
N ALA A 324 -1.27 7.42 -28.77
CA ALA A 324 -1.95 8.36 -29.67
C ALA A 324 -1.15 9.66 -29.88
N LEU A 325 -0.43 10.13 -28.85
CA LEU A 325 0.39 11.35 -28.90
C LEU A 325 1.48 11.29 -29.98
N HIS A 326 1.94 10.09 -30.35
CA HIS A 326 2.91 9.92 -31.44
C HIS A 326 2.46 10.57 -32.74
N GLY A 327 1.19 10.42 -33.12
CA GLY A 327 0.68 10.98 -34.36
C GLY A 327 0.77 12.50 -34.35
N HIS A 328 0.29 13.12 -33.27
CA HIS A 328 0.33 14.58 -33.09
C HIS A 328 1.76 15.13 -33.14
N LEU A 329 2.70 14.53 -32.39
CA LEU A 329 4.08 15.04 -32.35
C LEU A 329 4.81 14.85 -33.69
N ALA A 330 4.55 13.75 -34.39
CA ALA A 330 5.12 13.49 -35.70
C ALA A 330 4.56 14.47 -36.76
N ASP A 331 3.24 14.68 -36.77
CA ASP A 331 2.56 15.52 -37.75
C ASP A 331 2.88 17.01 -37.55
N ASP A 332 2.91 17.49 -36.29
CA ASP A 332 3.21 18.88 -35.94
C ASP A 332 4.72 19.20 -35.93
N ARG A 333 5.58 18.19 -36.16
CA ARG A 333 7.05 18.30 -36.15
C ARG A 333 7.64 18.82 -34.84
N ARG A 334 7.02 18.46 -33.72
CA ARG A 334 7.41 18.89 -32.36
C ARG A 334 8.50 18.00 -31.79
N SER A 335 9.68 18.03 -32.42
CA SER A 335 10.83 17.18 -32.05
C SER A 335 11.39 17.48 -30.65
N GLU A 336 11.24 18.71 -30.19
CA GLU A 336 11.57 19.18 -28.84
C GLU A 336 10.74 18.52 -27.74
N ASP A 337 9.56 18.01 -28.09
CA ASP A 337 8.60 17.40 -27.17
C ASP A 337 8.68 15.86 -27.15
N LEU A 338 9.68 15.26 -27.81
CA LEU A 338 9.84 13.80 -27.83
C LEU A 338 10.01 13.19 -26.43
N ALA A 339 10.46 13.97 -25.45
CA ALA A 339 10.53 13.55 -24.05
C ALA A 339 9.15 13.31 -23.40
N LEU A 340 8.04 13.76 -24.02
CA LEU A 340 6.69 13.40 -23.62
C LEU A 340 6.32 11.97 -24.06
N LEU A 341 6.98 11.46 -25.10
CA LEU A 341 6.67 10.19 -25.74
C LEU A 341 7.67 9.09 -25.39
N PHE A 342 8.96 9.42 -25.35
CA PHE A 342 10.05 8.47 -25.23
C PHE A 342 10.86 8.70 -23.94
N THR A 343 11.48 7.64 -23.41
CA THR A 343 12.52 7.79 -22.38
C THR A 343 13.78 8.44 -23.00
N PRO A 344 14.65 9.08 -22.20
CA PRO A 344 15.87 9.72 -22.70
C PRO A 344 16.78 8.77 -23.50
N ASP A 345 16.78 7.49 -23.12
CA ASP A 345 17.55 6.37 -23.65
C ASP A 345 16.75 5.46 -24.57
N ALA A 346 15.59 5.91 -25.07
CA ALA A 346 14.71 5.05 -25.85
C ALA A 346 15.36 4.55 -27.14
N VAL A 347 15.06 3.30 -27.50
CA VAL A 347 15.48 2.68 -28.76
C VAL A 347 14.34 2.76 -29.77
N TYR A 348 14.63 3.22 -30.98
CA TYR A 348 13.68 3.25 -32.10
C TYR A 348 14.20 2.40 -33.26
N ASP A 349 13.63 1.20 -33.42
CA ASP A 349 13.99 0.21 -34.44
C ASP A 349 13.07 0.31 -35.66
N VAL A 350 13.64 0.79 -36.78
CA VAL A 350 13.02 0.85 -38.11
C VAL A 350 13.76 -0.02 -39.12
N THR A 351 14.43 -1.07 -38.65
CA THR A 351 15.19 -2.00 -39.49
C THR A 351 14.30 -2.65 -40.57
N ALA A 352 13.01 -2.85 -40.31
CA ALA A 352 12.05 -3.38 -41.29
C ALA A 352 11.91 -2.50 -42.55
N TYR A 353 12.32 -1.23 -42.49
CA TYR A 353 12.32 -0.28 -43.60
C TYR A 353 13.75 0.07 -44.08
N GLY A 354 14.76 -0.72 -43.69
CA GLY A 354 16.16 -0.56 -44.10
C GLY A 354 16.90 0.60 -43.44
N LEU A 355 16.37 1.13 -42.32
CA LEU A 355 16.89 2.32 -41.64
C LEU A 355 17.69 2.03 -40.37
N GLY A 356 17.74 0.77 -39.94
CA GLY A 356 18.40 0.35 -38.70
C GLY A 356 17.64 0.76 -37.44
N ALA A 357 18.34 0.74 -36.30
CA ALA A 357 17.85 1.20 -35.01
C ALA A 357 18.67 2.41 -34.54
N VAL A 358 18.01 3.34 -33.85
CA VAL A 358 18.65 4.54 -33.28
C VAL A 358 18.36 4.65 -31.78
N ASP A 359 19.34 5.16 -31.04
CA ASP A 359 19.28 5.25 -29.58
C ASP A 359 19.22 6.71 -29.11
N GLY A 360 18.25 6.99 -28.24
CA GLY A 360 18.09 8.27 -27.56
C GLY A 360 17.37 9.35 -28.37
N LEU A 361 16.80 10.31 -27.64
CA LEU A 361 15.95 11.36 -28.21
C LEU A 361 16.60 12.15 -29.35
N PRO A 362 17.89 12.57 -29.29
CA PRO A 362 18.50 13.32 -30.39
C PRO A 362 18.60 12.52 -31.69
N ALA A 363 18.82 11.21 -31.62
CA ALA A 363 18.91 10.36 -32.81
C ALA A 363 17.52 10.10 -33.40
N ILE A 364 16.51 9.89 -32.53
CA ILE A 364 15.10 9.77 -32.93
C ILE A 364 14.62 11.06 -33.62
N ALA A 365 14.95 12.23 -33.06
CA ALA A 365 14.61 13.52 -33.65
C ALA A 365 15.19 13.69 -35.06
N ARG A 366 16.45 13.32 -35.26
CA ARG A 366 17.11 13.36 -36.58
C ARG A 366 16.42 12.42 -37.58
N LEU A 367 16.13 11.19 -37.18
CA LEU A 367 15.38 10.23 -38.00
C LEU A 367 14.02 10.81 -38.44
N HIS A 368 13.32 11.51 -37.53
CA HIS A 368 12.08 12.22 -37.82
C HIS A 368 12.26 13.53 -38.60
N HIS A 369 13.48 14.01 -38.89
CA HIS A 369 13.69 15.28 -39.61
C HIS A 369 14.36 15.09 -40.99
N GLU A 370 15.21 14.07 -41.13
CA GLU A 370 16.06 13.85 -42.31
C GLU A 370 15.33 13.38 -43.58
N ARG A 371 13.98 13.35 -43.60
CA ARG A 371 13.19 13.01 -44.80
C ARG A 371 12.10 14.03 -45.16
N PRO A 372 12.47 15.23 -45.65
CA PRO A 372 11.51 16.16 -46.22
C PRO A 372 10.76 15.52 -47.41
N GLY A 373 9.43 15.41 -47.33
CA GLY A 373 8.57 14.89 -48.41
C GLY A 373 8.23 13.39 -48.34
N ALA A 374 8.87 12.61 -47.46
CA ALA A 374 8.50 11.21 -47.21
C ALA A 374 7.69 11.02 -45.91
N GLN A 375 7.38 12.12 -45.22
CA GLN A 375 6.57 12.07 -44.00
C GLN A 375 5.08 12.15 -44.35
N PRO A 376 4.27 11.30 -43.70
CA PRO A 376 2.82 11.40 -43.75
C PRO A 376 2.34 12.79 -43.34
N ALA A 377 1.30 13.25 -44.01
CA ALA A 377 0.48 14.41 -43.62
C ALA A 377 -0.43 14.09 -42.42
N GLY A 378 -0.66 12.80 -42.13
CA GLY A 378 -1.35 12.35 -40.93
C GLY A 378 -0.86 10.97 -40.49
N HIS A 379 -0.53 10.84 -39.21
CA HIS A 379 -0.24 9.58 -38.55
C HIS A 379 -1.35 9.23 -37.57
N HIS A 380 -1.99 8.08 -37.81
CA HIS A 380 -3.01 7.54 -36.93
C HIS A 380 -2.52 6.25 -36.30
N VAL A 381 -2.82 6.07 -35.02
CA VAL A 381 -2.57 4.82 -34.30
C VAL A 381 -3.89 4.25 -33.82
N SER A 382 -4.13 2.97 -34.09
CA SER A 382 -5.37 2.27 -33.72
C SER A 382 -5.10 0.83 -33.31
N ASN A 383 -6.15 0.13 -32.85
CA ASN A 383 -6.12 -1.27 -32.40
C ASN A 383 -5.02 -1.51 -31.35
N ILE A 384 -4.98 -0.65 -30.34
CA ILE A 384 -3.99 -0.68 -29.27
C ILE A 384 -4.34 -1.82 -28.31
N ILE A 385 -3.41 -2.77 -28.16
CA ILE A 385 -3.49 -3.90 -27.23
C ILE A 385 -2.34 -3.77 -26.23
N ILE A 386 -2.67 -3.73 -24.94
CA ILE A 386 -1.72 -3.53 -23.85
C ILE A 386 -1.64 -4.81 -23.01
N ASP A 387 -0.46 -5.41 -23.00
CA ASP A 387 -0.13 -6.60 -22.22
C ASP A 387 0.89 -6.22 -21.13
N ASP A 388 0.61 -6.64 -19.89
CA ASP A 388 1.45 -6.34 -18.73
C ASP A 388 2.72 -7.21 -18.69
N ARG A 389 3.79 -6.71 -18.10
CA ARG A 389 5.03 -7.47 -17.89
C ARG A 389 5.36 -7.61 -16.41
N PRO A 390 5.90 -8.77 -15.99
CA PRO A 390 6.30 -9.00 -14.60
C PRO A 390 7.37 -8.05 -14.05
N ASP A 391 8.05 -7.28 -14.89
CA ASP A 391 9.07 -6.30 -14.50
C ASP A 391 8.47 -4.90 -14.25
N GLY A 392 7.14 -4.74 -14.33
CA GLY A 392 6.44 -3.47 -14.12
C GLY A 392 6.42 -2.56 -15.36
N THR A 393 6.93 -3.03 -16.50
CA THR A 393 6.75 -2.40 -17.81
C THR A 393 5.53 -2.98 -18.52
N ALA A 394 5.17 -2.47 -19.69
CA ALA A 394 4.12 -3.04 -20.51
C ALA A 394 4.54 -3.17 -21.97
N THR A 395 4.07 -4.22 -22.64
CA THR A 395 4.15 -4.29 -24.10
C THR A 395 2.88 -3.74 -24.71
N VAL A 396 3.03 -2.89 -25.72
CA VAL A 396 1.91 -2.31 -26.45
C VAL A 396 2.04 -2.66 -27.92
N ARG A 397 1.01 -3.28 -28.47
CA ARG A 397 0.90 -3.55 -29.91
C ARG A 397 -0.13 -2.61 -30.49
N SER A 398 0.21 -1.93 -31.57
CA SER A 398 -0.72 -1.04 -32.26
C SER A 398 -0.50 -1.05 -33.76
N LYS A 399 -1.51 -0.59 -34.51
CA LYS A 399 -1.43 -0.42 -35.96
C LYS A 399 -1.26 1.05 -36.29
N GLY A 400 -0.20 1.38 -37.03
CA GLY A 400 -0.01 2.70 -37.60
C GLY A 400 -0.63 2.79 -38.99
N LEU A 401 -1.30 3.90 -39.27
CA LEU A 401 -1.78 4.30 -40.59
C LEU A 401 -1.18 5.68 -40.89
N ALA A 402 -0.49 5.75 -42.02
CA ALA A 402 0.11 6.95 -42.56
C ALA A 402 -0.69 7.41 -43.77
N VAL A 403 -1.07 8.69 -43.82
CA VAL A 403 -1.68 9.34 -44.98
C VAL A 403 -0.68 10.34 -45.53
N MET A 404 -0.25 10.17 -46.77
CA MET A 404 0.70 11.05 -47.45
C MET A 404 -0.01 12.30 -48.00
N ALA A 405 0.73 13.39 -48.21
CA ALA A 405 0.19 14.62 -48.79
C ALA A 405 -0.42 14.45 -50.20
N ASP A 406 0.04 13.43 -50.94
CA ASP A 406 -0.49 13.05 -52.26
C ASP A 406 -1.68 12.06 -52.20
N GLY A 407 -2.19 11.77 -50.99
CA GLY A 407 -3.33 10.90 -50.75
C GLY A 407 -2.98 9.39 -50.70
N ARG A 408 -1.73 8.99 -50.95
CA ARG A 408 -1.32 7.59 -50.73
C ARG A 408 -1.38 7.25 -49.25
N THR A 409 -1.68 5.99 -48.94
CA THR A 409 -1.69 5.48 -47.57
C THR A 409 -0.69 4.36 -47.36
N GLY A 410 -0.13 4.27 -46.17
CA GLY A 410 0.77 3.21 -45.73
C GLY A 410 0.36 2.68 -44.37
N THR A 411 0.69 1.44 -44.06
CA THR A 411 0.43 0.85 -42.74
C THR A 411 1.70 0.25 -42.16
N CYS A 412 1.76 0.23 -40.83
CA CYS A 412 2.81 -0.42 -40.07
C CYS A 412 2.24 -1.03 -38.78
N LEU A 413 3.04 -1.87 -38.13
CA LEU A 413 2.78 -2.33 -36.77
C LEU A 413 3.82 -1.73 -35.83
N TYR A 414 3.39 -1.18 -34.71
CA TYR A 414 4.27 -0.79 -33.61
C TYR A 414 4.24 -1.86 -32.54
N ASP A 415 5.41 -2.36 -32.16
CA ASP A 415 5.62 -3.09 -30.91
C ASP A 415 6.43 -2.21 -29.96
N ASP A 416 5.76 -1.67 -28.95
CA ASP A 416 6.35 -0.77 -27.98
C ASP A 416 6.57 -1.48 -26.64
N THR A 417 7.68 -1.17 -25.97
CA THR A 417 7.86 -1.40 -24.55
C THR A 417 7.74 -0.06 -23.84
N VAL A 418 6.72 0.08 -23.00
CA VAL A 418 6.47 1.29 -22.22
C VAL A 418 6.85 1.08 -20.77
N THR A 419 7.47 2.10 -20.18
CA THR A 419 7.99 2.08 -18.81
C THR A 419 7.43 3.29 -18.06
N HIS A 420 7.06 3.08 -16.79
CA HIS A 420 6.59 4.17 -15.94
C HIS A 420 7.78 4.94 -15.36
N THR A 421 7.86 6.23 -15.68
CA THR A 421 8.87 7.16 -15.14
C THR A 421 8.24 8.08 -14.09
N ASP A 422 9.03 8.92 -13.43
CA ASP A 422 8.51 9.94 -12.50
C ASP A 422 7.58 10.95 -13.21
N ALA A 423 7.72 11.11 -14.52
CA ALA A 423 6.89 11.98 -15.36
C ALA A 423 5.75 11.22 -16.07
N GLY A 424 5.46 9.98 -15.66
CA GLY A 424 4.43 9.09 -16.23
C GLY A 424 4.99 8.06 -17.23
N TRP A 425 4.09 7.38 -17.94
CA TRP A 425 4.44 6.36 -18.93
C TRP A 425 5.22 6.95 -20.11
N ARG A 426 6.27 6.27 -20.55
CA ARG A 426 7.10 6.62 -21.71
C ARG A 426 7.46 5.37 -22.51
N ILE A 427 7.65 5.52 -23.82
CA ILE A 427 8.15 4.46 -24.68
C ILE A 427 9.67 4.35 -24.47
N SER A 428 10.12 3.20 -23.97
CA SER A 428 11.55 2.88 -23.81
C SER A 428 12.11 2.13 -25.01
N HIS A 429 11.25 1.43 -25.76
CA HIS A 429 11.65 0.76 -26.98
C HIS A 429 10.46 0.78 -27.94
N ARG A 430 10.68 1.19 -29.20
CA ARG A 430 9.70 1.10 -30.29
C ARG A 430 10.29 0.28 -31.41
N ARG A 431 9.58 -0.74 -31.86
CA ARG A 431 9.89 -1.49 -33.07
C ARG A 431 8.80 -1.28 -34.11
N VAL A 432 9.18 -0.76 -35.27
CA VAL A 432 8.28 -0.58 -36.41
C VAL A 432 8.43 -1.77 -37.34
N ARG A 433 7.34 -2.49 -37.59
CA ARG A 433 7.30 -3.64 -38.51
C ARG A 433 6.43 -3.33 -39.72
N SER A 434 6.83 -3.89 -40.86
CA SER A 434 5.97 -3.94 -42.04
C SER A 434 4.82 -4.93 -41.79
N PRO A 435 3.57 -4.60 -42.15
CA PRO A 435 2.52 -5.61 -42.26
C PRO A 435 2.96 -6.59 -43.35
N ARG A 436 3.03 -7.90 -43.03
CA ARG A 436 3.55 -8.93 -43.93
C ARG A 436 3.16 -8.71 -45.40
N THR A 437 4.16 -8.66 -46.26
CA THR A 437 4.01 -8.94 -47.69
C THR A 437 4.12 -10.45 -47.85
N ASP A 438 2.98 -11.14 -47.84
CA ASP A 438 2.88 -12.45 -48.48
C ASP A 438 2.54 -12.23 -49.96
#